data_AF-A0AAE9HXL6-F1
#
_entry.id   AF-A0AAE9HXL6-F1
#
_cell.length_a   1.000
_cell.length_b   1.000
_cell.length_c   1.000
_cell.angle_alpha   90.00
_cell.angle_beta   90.00
_cell.angle_gamma   90.00
#
_symmetry.space_group_name_H-M   'P 1'
#
loop_
_entity.id
_entity.type
_entity.pdbx_description
1 polymer ?
#
loop_
_entity_poly.entity_id
_entity_poly.type
_entity_poly.pdbx_seq_one_letter_code
_entity_poly.pdbx_strand_id
1 'polypeptide(L)'
;MDKLIFYKMLLGNVVSFILSTAVLVFVALLHPMLAGMLLPPVVLGRLWGWLCVPFGKRHFLPEAVKTVVWTALAGGIFFLYQQEFTKMRQAADKVVVQVRAYHAAHGNYPPREAFAPSPDTPLKGRIRYIPQENGQPPILYYKDPVMVFDNHIYDFQKGVWEYRPD
;
A
#
# COMPACT_ATOMS: atom_id res chain seq x y z
N MET A 1 39.29 25.97 -4.31
CA MET A 1 37.84 25.91 -4.58
C MET A 1 37.16 26.90 -3.65
N ASP A 2 36.50 27.93 -4.20
CA ASP A 2 35.91 29.00 -3.39
C ASP A 2 34.83 28.48 -2.46
N LYS A 3 34.89 28.88 -1.19
CA LYS A 3 33.86 28.56 -0.19
C LYS A 3 32.46 28.93 -0.70
N LEU A 4 32.35 30.02 -1.46
CA LEU A 4 31.10 30.47 -2.06
C LEU A 4 30.51 29.47 -3.08
N ILE A 5 31.35 28.86 -3.92
CA ILE A 5 30.92 27.85 -4.90
C ILE A 5 30.45 26.58 -4.17
N PHE A 6 31.17 26.20 -3.11
CA PHE A 6 30.79 25.06 -2.27
C PHE A 6 29.44 25.27 -1.58
N TYR A 7 29.18 26.45 -1.00
CA TYR A 7 27.89 26.77 -0.38
C TYR A 7 26.74 26.80 -1.40
N LYS A 8 26.96 27.33 -2.61
CA LYS A 8 25.95 27.31 -3.67
C LYS A 8 25.59 25.88 -4.10
N MET A 9 26.60 25.01 -4.26
CA MET A 9 26.37 23.58 -4.55
C MET A 9 25.65 22.86 -3.41
N LEU A 10 26.04 23.11 -2.16
CA LEU A 10 25.41 22.51 -0.99
C LEU A 10 23.94 22.93 -0.88
N LEU A 11 23.66 24.23 -1.00
CA LEU A 11 22.32 24.79 -0.91
C LEU A 11 21.41 24.25 -2.02
N GLY A 12 21.88 24.20 -3.27
CA GLY A 12 21.12 23.62 -4.38
C GLY A 12 20.75 22.15 -4.14
N ASN A 13 21.69 21.36 -3.60
CA ASN A 13 21.46 19.96 -3.28
C ASN A 13 20.44 19.77 -2.14
N VAL A 14 20.49 20.61 -1.11
CA VAL A 14 19.54 20.55 0.01
C VAL A 14 18.14 20.95 -0.45
N VAL A 15 18.01 22.03 -1.22
CA VAL A 15 16.71 22.48 -1.74
C VAL A 15 16.09 21.43 -2.68
N SER A 16 16.88 20.86 -3.59
CA SER A 16 16.42 19.78 -4.48
C SER A 16 15.98 18.54 -3.69
N PHE A 17 16.71 18.17 -2.63
CA PHE A 17 16.34 17.06 -1.75
C PHE A 17 15.01 17.32 -1.02
N ILE A 18 14.82 18.51 -0.45
CA ILE A 18 13.58 18.87 0.24
C ILE A 18 12.40 18.86 -0.74
N LEU A 19 12.57 19.47 -1.92
CA LEU A 19 11.51 19.58 -2.90
C LEU A 19 11.08 18.19 -3.43
N SER A 20 12.05 17.32 -3.76
CA SER A 20 11.76 15.97 -4.23
C SER A 20 11.10 15.10 -3.15
N THR A 21 11.53 15.24 -1.89
CA THR A 21 10.90 14.54 -0.76
C THR A 21 9.46 15.02 -0.55
N ALA A 22 9.23 16.34 -0.56
CA ALA A 22 7.91 16.92 -0.39
C ALA A 22 6.93 16.50 -1.50
N VAL A 23 7.38 16.54 -2.76
CA VAL A 23 6.58 16.09 -3.91
C VAL A 23 6.25 14.61 -3.78
N LEU A 24 7.22 13.75 -3.39
CA LEU A 24 6.96 12.33 -3.28
C LEU A 24 6.02 11.99 -2.11
N VAL A 25 6.15 12.67 -0.96
CA VAL A 25 5.19 12.53 0.15
C VAL A 25 3.80 13.00 -0.28
N PHE A 26 3.70 14.12 -0.98
CA PHE A 26 2.43 14.62 -1.49
C PHE A 26 1.77 13.64 -2.48
N VAL A 27 2.56 13.09 -3.42
CA VAL A 27 2.10 12.04 -4.35
C VAL A 27 1.69 10.78 -3.59
N ALA A 28 2.43 10.38 -2.55
CA ALA A 28 2.08 9.21 -1.72
C ALA A 28 0.77 9.38 -0.96
N LEU A 29 0.48 10.61 -0.50
CA LEU A 29 -0.77 10.94 0.18
C LEU A 29 -1.97 10.95 -0.78
N LEU A 30 -1.78 11.41 -2.02
CA LEU A 30 -2.85 11.48 -3.02
C LEU A 30 -3.07 10.15 -3.75
N HIS A 31 -1.99 9.49 -4.15
CA HIS A 31 -1.97 8.31 -5.01
C HIS A 31 -0.99 7.27 -4.45
N PRO A 32 -1.43 6.47 -3.46
CA PRO A 32 -0.56 5.50 -2.79
C PRO A 32 0.10 4.50 -3.75
N MET A 33 -0.61 4.12 -4.82
CA MET A 33 -0.10 3.26 -5.89
C MET A 33 1.14 3.86 -6.58
N LEU A 34 1.11 5.15 -6.90
CA LEU A 34 2.23 5.82 -7.56
C LEU A 34 3.45 5.88 -6.64
N ALA A 35 3.25 6.06 -5.33
CA ALA A 35 4.36 6.00 -4.38
C ALA A 35 4.97 4.60 -4.30
N GLY A 36 4.16 3.55 -4.27
CA GLY A 36 4.65 2.17 -4.29
C GLY A 36 5.46 1.83 -5.54
N MET A 37 5.09 2.38 -6.71
CA MET A 37 5.82 2.18 -7.96
C MET A 37 7.08 3.06 -8.08
N LEU A 38 7.04 4.29 -7.56
CA LEU A 38 8.13 5.27 -7.72
C LEU A 38 9.19 5.19 -6.61
N LEU A 39 8.85 4.72 -5.41
CA LEU A 39 9.80 4.57 -4.29
C LEU A 39 10.94 3.58 -4.59
N PRO A 40 10.69 2.36 -5.08
CA PRO A 40 11.75 1.40 -5.35
C PRO A 40 12.83 1.92 -6.32
N PRO A 41 12.52 2.47 -7.51
CA PRO A 41 13.57 2.97 -8.40
C PRO A 41 14.31 4.18 -7.83
N VAL A 42 13.65 5.04 -7.03
CA VAL A 42 14.31 6.17 -6.35
C VAL A 42 15.29 5.66 -5.28
N VAL A 43 14.88 4.72 -4.45
CA VAL A 43 15.74 4.13 -3.40
C VAL A 43 16.88 3.35 -4.03
N LEU A 44 16.62 2.55 -5.07
CA LEU A 44 17.65 1.78 -5.79
C LEU A 44 18.66 2.69 -6.49
N GLY A 45 18.21 3.75 -7.16
CA GLY A 45 19.10 4.72 -7.80
C GLY A 45 20.00 5.44 -6.79
N ARG A 46 19.48 5.72 -5.58
CA ARG A 46 20.26 6.32 -4.48
C ARG A 46 21.24 5.34 -3.85
N LEU A 47 20.81 4.11 -3.60
CA LEU A 47 21.69 3.03 -3.13
C LEU A 47 22.83 2.79 -4.12
N TRP A 48 22.52 2.75 -5.42
CA TRP A 48 23.51 2.63 -6.48
C TRP A 48 24.48 3.82 -6.49
N GLY A 49 23.96 5.04 -6.42
CA GLY A 49 24.78 6.25 -6.31
C GLY A 49 25.71 6.21 -5.10
N TRP A 50 25.22 5.75 -3.95
CA TRP A 50 25.99 5.60 -2.72
C TRP A 50 27.07 4.51 -2.82
N LEU A 51 26.75 3.34 -3.38
CA LEU A 51 27.72 2.26 -3.63
C LEU A 51 28.85 2.69 -4.57
N CYS A 52 28.56 3.60 -5.51
CA CYS A 52 29.55 4.17 -6.41
C CYS A 52 30.41 5.30 -5.79
N VAL A 53 30.07 5.80 -4.58
CA VAL A 53 30.93 6.75 -3.87
C VAL A 53 32.00 6.00 -3.08
N PRO A 54 33.29 6.13 -3.42
CA PRO A 54 34.34 5.44 -2.68
C PRO A 54 34.41 5.92 -1.23
N PHE A 55 34.52 4.96 -0.31
CA PHE A 55 34.65 5.18 1.13
C PHE A 55 35.80 6.15 1.45
N GLY A 56 35.57 7.10 2.37
CA GLY A 56 36.57 8.09 2.79
C GLY A 56 36.53 9.43 2.06
N LYS A 57 35.67 9.62 1.05
CA LYS A 57 35.46 10.94 0.43
C LYS A 57 34.53 11.83 1.26
N ARG A 58 34.80 13.14 1.24
CA ARG A 58 34.09 14.21 1.99
C ARG A 58 32.55 14.26 1.77
N HIS A 59 32.04 13.60 0.73
CA HIS A 59 30.61 13.54 0.39
C HIS A 59 29.90 12.25 0.85
N PHE A 60 30.62 11.30 1.48
CA PHE A 60 30.04 10.02 1.92
C PHE A 60 28.94 10.21 2.99
N LEU A 61 29.22 11.00 4.03
CA LEU A 61 28.28 11.24 5.14
C LEU A 61 26.94 11.86 4.69
N PRO A 62 26.91 12.96 3.91
CA PRO A 62 25.64 13.54 3.46
C PRO A 62 24.85 12.61 2.53
N GLU A 63 25.49 11.80 1.69
CA GLU A 63 24.76 10.83 0.86
C GLU A 63 24.24 9.64 1.69
N ALA A 64 25.00 9.17 2.69
CA ALA A 64 24.55 8.14 3.62
C ALA A 64 23.30 8.59 4.40
N VAL A 65 23.29 9.82 4.93
CA VAL A 65 22.13 10.39 5.64
C VAL A 65 20.91 10.45 4.72
N LYS A 66 21.06 10.91 3.48
CA LYS A 66 19.96 10.95 2.50
C LYS A 66 19.41 9.55 2.23
N THR A 67 20.28 8.55 2.02
CA THR A 67 19.89 7.17 1.77
C THR A 67 19.13 6.58 2.95
N VAL A 68 19.57 6.83 4.18
CA VAL A 68 18.87 6.39 5.40
C VAL A 68 17.49 7.04 5.49
N VAL A 69 17.38 8.35 5.24
CA VAL A 69 16.09 9.07 5.26
C VAL A 69 15.12 8.50 4.21
N TRP A 70 15.58 8.28 2.98
CA TRP A 70 14.75 7.69 1.93
C TRP A 70 14.32 6.26 2.23
N THR A 71 15.24 5.45 2.79
CA THR A 71 14.95 4.07 3.18
C THR A 71 13.93 4.03 4.33
N ALA A 72 14.09 4.89 5.33
CA ALA A 72 13.15 5.02 6.44
C ALA A 72 11.77 5.49 5.96
N LEU A 73 11.72 6.44 5.03
CA LEU A 73 10.47 6.91 4.44
C LEU A 73 9.76 5.79 3.65
N ALA A 74 10.50 5.05 2.81
CA ALA A 74 9.97 3.92 2.06
C ALA A 74 9.44 2.83 3.00
N GLY A 75 10.20 2.48 4.04
CA GLY A 75 9.79 1.50 5.04
C GLY A 75 8.55 1.94 5.83
N GLY A 76 8.47 3.22 6.22
CA GLY A 76 7.30 3.77 6.92
C GLY A 76 6.05 3.73 6.06
N ILE A 77 6.15 4.12 4.79
CA ILE A 77 5.06 4.05 3.82
C ILE A 77 4.60 2.60 3.61
N PHE A 78 5.55 1.68 3.40
CA PHE A 78 5.26 0.24 3.27
C PHE A 78 4.55 -0.31 4.51
N PHE A 79 5.02 0.05 5.71
CA PHE A 79 4.41 -0.40 6.96
C PHE A 79 2.98 0.10 7.13
N LEU A 80 2.70 1.36 6.80
CA LEU A 80 1.34 1.91 6.82
C LEU A 80 0.41 1.13 5.86
N TYR A 81 0.89 0.77 4.66
CA TYR A 81 0.11 -0.06 3.75
C TYR A 81 -0.17 -1.45 4.30
N GLN A 82 0.84 -2.08 4.91
CA GLN A 82 0.66 -3.42 5.48
C GLN A 82 -0.36 -3.41 6.62
N GLN A 83 -0.38 -2.33 7.42
CA GLN A 83 -1.40 -2.14 8.44
C GLN A 83 -2.81 -2.00 7.84
N GLU A 84 -2.97 -1.16 6.82
CA GLU A 84 -4.26 -0.98 6.15
C GLU A 84 -4.75 -2.27 5.47
N PHE A 85 -3.84 -3.00 4.80
CA PHE A 85 -4.14 -4.31 4.23
C PHE A 85 -4.62 -5.30 5.30
N THR A 86 -3.92 -5.36 6.43
CA THR A 86 -4.29 -6.24 7.55
C THR A 86 -5.66 -5.90 8.10
N LYS A 87 -5.97 -4.61 8.29
CA LYS A 87 -7.30 -4.15 8.74
C LYS A 87 -8.40 -4.54 7.75
N MET A 88 -8.18 -4.31 6.45
CA MET A 88 -9.13 -4.69 5.40
C MET A 88 -9.38 -6.19 5.40
N ARG A 89 -8.30 -6.99 5.47
CA ARG A 89 -8.39 -8.44 5.51
C ARG A 89 -9.16 -8.94 6.74
N GLN A 90 -8.86 -8.41 7.92
CA GLN A 90 -9.58 -8.75 9.14
C GLN A 90 -11.06 -8.37 9.06
N ALA A 91 -11.39 -7.19 8.50
CA ALA A 91 -12.77 -6.79 8.28
C ALA A 91 -13.49 -7.73 7.31
N ALA A 92 -12.81 -8.16 6.24
CA ALA A 92 -13.37 -9.09 5.26
C ALA A 92 -13.55 -10.50 5.86
N ASP A 93 -12.61 -10.98 6.67
CA ASP A 93 -12.72 -12.28 7.35
C ASP A 93 -13.90 -12.29 8.35
N LYS A 94 -14.16 -11.18 9.05
CA LYS A 94 -15.37 -11.04 9.89
C LYS A 94 -16.66 -11.21 9.08
N VAL A 95 -16.69 -10.65 7.87
CA VAL A 95 -17.82 -10.81 6.95
C VAL A 95 -17.97 -12.25 6.50
N VAL A 96 -16.87 -12.93 6.15
CA VAL A 96 -16.89 -14.35 5.80
C VAL A 96 -17.50 -15.19 6.91
N VAL A 97 -17.11 -14.94 8.17
CA VAL A 97 -17.65 -15.65 9.33
C VAL A 97 -19.16 -15.42 9.47
N GLN A 98 -19.64 -14.19 9.32
CA GLN A 98 -21.07 -13.87 9.39
C GLN A 98 -21.89 -14.58 8.29
N VAL A 99 -21.39 -14.53 7.05
CA VAL A 99 -22.05 -15.18 5.91
C VAL A 99 -22.11 -16.70 6.09
N ARG A 100 -21.01 -17.31 6.56
CA ARG A 100 -20.96 -18.75 6.87
C ARG A 100 -21.89 -19.14 8.01
N ALA A 101 -21.94 -18.35 9.08
CA ALA A 101 -22.84 -18.60 10.20
C ALA A 101 -24.31 -18.54 9.76
N TYR A 102 -24.67 -17.56 8.93
CA TYR A 102 -26.01 -17.45 8.35
C TYR A 102 -26.35 -18.68 7.51
N HIS A 103 -25.44 -19.10 6.64
CA HIS A 103 -25.61 -20.30 5.81
C HIS A 103 -25.77 -21.58 6.63
N ALA A 104 -24.97 -21.74 7.70
CA ALA A 104 -25.08 -22.88 8.60
C ALA A 104 -26.43 -22.91 9.34
N ALA A 105 -26.99 -21.74 9.69
CA ALA A 105 -28.26 -21.65 10.42
C ALA A 105 -29.51 -21.80 9.53
N HIS A 106 -29.48 -21.29 8.30
CA HIS A 106 -30.66 -21.22 7.43
C HIS A 106 -30.59 -22.16 6.20
N GLY A 107 -29.46 -22.81 5.97
CA GLY A 107 -29.21 -23.66 4.80
C GLY A 107 -29.02 -22.89 3.48
N ASN A 108 -29.12 -21.55 3.49
CA ASN A 108 -28.97 -20.67 2.34
C ASN A 108 -28.08 -19.48 2.69
N TYR A 109 -27.39 -18.92 1.70
CA TYR A 109 -26.58 -17.71 1.90
C TYR A 109 -27.46 -16.47 2.10
N PRO A 110 -26.99 -15.46 2.86
CA PRO A 110 -27.77 -14.27 3.13
C PRO A 110 -28.05 -13.47 1.84
N PRO A 111 -29.28 -12.96 1.64
CA PRO A 111 -29.56 -12.00 0.57
C PRO A 111 -28.83 -10.69 0.86
N ARG A 112 -28.63 -9.88 -0.19
CA ARG A 112 -27.92 -8.61 -0.09
C ARG A 112 -28.50 -7.67 0.98
N GLU A 113 -29.81 -7.67 1.14
CA GLU A 113 -30.56 -6.83 2.09
C GLU A 113 -30.35 -7.25 3.54
N ALA A 114 -30.16 -8.55 3.80
CA ALA A 114 -29.82 -9.06 5.12
C ALA A 114 -28.33 -8.80 5.47
N PHE A 115 -27.53 -8.42 4.48
CA PHE A 115 -26.12 -8.13 4.63
C PHE A 115 -25.88 -6.62 4.71
N ALA A 116 -26.00 -6.07 5.92
CA ALA A 116 -25.52 -4.72 6.21
C ALA A 116 -24.02 -4.80 6.57
N PRO A 117 -23.10 -4.18 5.80
CA PRO A 117 -21.70 -4.11 6.23
C PRO A 117 -21.63 -3.42 7.59
N SER A 118 -20.84 -3.98 8.50
CA SER A 118 -20.64 -3.40 9.84
C SER A 118 -20.23 -1.92 9.72
N PRO A 119 -20.64 -1.03 10.65
CA PRO A 119 -20.18 0.36 10.68
C PRO A 119 -18.66 0.50 10.65
N ASP A 120 -17.94 -0.52 11.13
CA ASP A 120 -16.48 -0.58 11.16
C ASP A 120 -15.85 -0.95 9.80
N THR A 121 -16.66 -1.24 8.78
CA THR A 121 -16.17 -1.63 7.46
C THR A 121 -15.59 -0.40 6.76
N PRO A 122 -14.30 -0.38 6.41
CA PRO A 122 -13.67 0.81 5.85
C PRO A 122 -14.30 1.24 4.51
N LEU A 123 -14.86 2.46 4.48
CA LEU A 123 -15.51 3.05 3.30
C LEU A 123 -14.62 3.12 2.05
N LYS A 124 -13.29 3.23 2.23
CA LYS A 124 -12.30 3.36 1.15
C LYS A 124 -11.98 2.04 0.45
N GLY A 125 -12.17 0.90 1.10
CA GLY A 125 -11.86 -0.44 0.56
C GLY A 125 -13.07 -1.26 0.13
N ARG A 126 -14.29 -0.70 0.33
CA ARG A 126 -15.62 -1.27 0.06
C ARG A 126 -15.57 -2.79 -0.16
N ILE A 127 -15.47 -3.53 0.94
CA ILE A 127 -15.79 -4.95 0.95
C ILE A 127 -17.19 -5.09 0.35
N ARG A 128 -17.30 -5.82 -0.75
CA ARG A 128 -18.53 -6.02 -1.51
C ARG A 128 -18.89 -7.47 -1.48
N TYR A 129 -20.08 -7.73 -0.96
CA TYR A 129 -20.71 -9.03 -1.03
C TYR A 129 -21.68 -9.04 -2.23
N ILE A 130 -21.49 -10.01 -3.12
CA ILE A 130 -22.40 -10.38 -4.19
C ILE A 130 -23.10 -11.66 -3.72
N PRO A 131 -24.42 -11.63 -3.49
CA PRO A 131 -25.16 -12.82 -3.08
C PRO A 131 -25.13 -13.88 -4.18
N GLN A 132 -25.51 -15.11 -3.81
CA GLN A 132 -25.69 -16.18 -4.77
C GLN A 132 -26.76 -15.80 -5.80
N GLU A 133 -26.39 -15.77 -7.07
CA GLU A 133 -27.27 -15.55 -8.21
C GLU A 133 -27.07 -16.67 -9.24
N ASN A 134 -28.17 -17.13 -9.86
CA ASN A 134 -28.16 -18.10 -10.97
C ASN A 134 -27.35 -19.40 -10.71
N GLY A 135 -27.37 -19.90 -9.47
CA GLY A 135 -26.66 -21.14 -9.09
C GLY A 135 -25.15 -20.97 -8.87
N GLN A 136 -24.61 -19.75 -9.00
CA GLN A 136 -23.21 -19.47 -8.66
C GLN A 136 -23.06 -19.24 -7.15
N PRO A 137 -21.95 -19.68 -6.53
CA PRO A 137 -21.70 -19.37 -5.13
C PRO A 137 -21.63 -17.85 -4.92
N PRO A 138 -21.98 -17.36 -3.72
CA PRO A 138 -21.79 -15.95 -3.41
C PRO A 138 -20.32 -15.59 -3.51
N ILE A 139 -20.04 -14.32 -3.75
CA ILE A 139 -18.69 -13.80 -3.88
C ILE A 139 -18.52 -12.64 -2.90
N LEU A 140 -17.45 -12.68 -2.10
CA LEU A 140 -17.02 -11.54 -1.32
C LEU A 140 -15.73 -11.01 -1.94
N TYR A 141 -15.64 -9.72 -2.19
CA TYR A 141 -14.41 -9.13 -2.69
C TYR A 141 -14.10 -7.77 -2.10
N TYR A 142 -12.83 -7.42 -2.08
CA TYR A 142 -12.36 -6.07 -1.75
C TYR A 142 -11.20 -5.70 -2.66
N LYS A 143 -11.02 -4.39 -2.88
CA LYS A 143 -9.90 -3.87 -3.68
C LYS A 143 -8.60 -3.96 -2.92
N ASP A 144 -7.51 -4.28 -3.61
CA ASP A 144 -6.19 -4.19 -3.02
C ASP A 144 -5.88 -2.71 -2.66
N PRO A 145 -5.40 -2.43 -1.43
CA PRO A 145 -5.12 -1.06 -0.98
C PRO A 145 -3.91 -0.42 -1.68
N VAL A 146 -3.05 -1.23 -2.30
CA VAL A 146 -1.85 -0.79 -3.02
C VAL A 146 -2.14 -0.79 -4.53
N MET A 147 -2.74 -1.85 -5.04
CA MET A 147 -3.04 -2.01 -6.46
C MET A 147 -4.54 -1.82 -6.74
N VAL A 148 -4.94 -0.61 -7.15
CA VAL A 148 -6.36 -0.20 -7.25
C VAL A 148 -7.22 -1.06 -8.20
N PHE A 149 -6.57 -1.72 -9.16
CA PHE A 149 -7.21 -2.60 -10.14
C PHE A 149 -7.35 -4.03 -9.61
N ASP A 150 -6.43 -4.47 -8.76
CA ASP A 150 -6.43 -5.82 -8.23
C ASP A 150 -7.51 -5.99 -7.16
N ASN A 151 -8.04 -7.21 -7.10
CA ASN A 151 -9.08 -7.58 -6.16
C ASN A 151 -8.70 -8.84 -5.41
N HIS A 152 -9.08 -8.89 -4.14
CA HIS A 152 -9.07 -10.11 -3.34
C HIS A 152 -10.49 -10.63 -3.29
N ILE A 153 -10.68 -11.85 -3.75
CA ILE A 153 -11.99 -12.50 -3.89
C ILE A 153 -12.01 -13.74 -3.00
N TYR A 154 -13.02 -13.86 -2.15
CA TYR A 154 -13.23 -15.05 -1.35
C TYR A 154 -14.12 -16.04 -2.09
N ASP A 155 -13.60 -17.24 -2.29
CA ASP A 155 -14.37 -18.38 -2.78
C ASP A 155 -15.00 -19.09 -1.57
N PHE A 156 -16.33 -18.97 -1.43
CA PHE A 156 -17.05 -19.61 -0.33
C PHE A 156 -17.11 -21.14 -0.44
N GLN A 157 -16.95 -21.70 -1.64
CA GLN A 157 -16.92 -23.16 -1.84
C GLN A 157 -15.57 -23.74 -1.41
N LYS A 158 -14.47 -23.13 -1.84
CA LYS A 158 -13.10 -23.57 -1.48
C LYS A 158 -12.67 -23.09 -0.10
N GLY A 159 -13.29 -22.02 0.39
CA GLY A 159 -12.95 -21.39 1.66
C GLY A 159 -11.61 -20.66 1.66
N VAL A 160 -11.13 -20.22 0.50
CA VAL A 160 -9.85 -19.54 0.33
C VAL A 160 -10.04 -18.19 -0.31
N TRP A 161 -9.10 -17.29 -0.02
CA TRP A 161 -8.99 -16.01 -0.70
C TRP A 161 -8.11 -16.17 -1.93
N GLU A 162 -8.64 -15.74 -3.07
CA GLU A 162 -7.97 -15.71 -4.36
C GLU A 162 -7.63 -14.26 -4.70
N TYR A 163 -6.36 -14.01 -5.01
CA TYR A 163 -5.93 -12.73 -5.57
C TYR A 163 -6.17 -12.75 -7.09
N ARG A 164 -6.87 -11.73 -7.59
CA ARG A 164 -7.10 -11.53 -9.02
C ARG A 164 -6.51 -10.18 -9.45
N PRO A 165 -5.43 -10.19 -10.25
CA PRO A 165 -5.04 -9.00 -10.98
C PRO A 165 -6.10 -8.71 -12.06
N ASP A 166 -6.38 -7.42 -12.29
CA ASP A 166 -7.28 -6.93 -13.34
C ASP A 166 -6.47 -6.36 -14.52
#